data_AF-A0A7V5Q9L5-F1
#
_entry.id   AF-A0A7V5Q9L5-F1
#
_cell.length_a   1.000
_cell.length_b   1.000
_cell.length_c   1.000
_cell.angle_alpha   90.00
_cell.angle_beta   90.00
_cell.angle_gamma   90.00
#
_symmetry.space_group_name_H-M   'P 1'
#
loop_
_entity.id
_entity.type
_entity.pdbx_description
1 polymer ?
#
loop_
_entity_poly.entity_id
_entity_poly.type
_entity_poly.pdbx_seq_one_letter_code
_entity_poly.pdbx_strand_id
1 'polypeptide(L)'
;MPVMIYGWPGRGAGRCRFNQEMNCSEQLILVLPEDIAMTKPRIFFTSDTHFGDPNIIRIRKRPFDSIAEMDAAMIANWNSVVKTTDRVYHLGDFAHRDCFNGAEYLEKLNGEIHLIIGNHDDILMETAGHLFASTKSLRELDWQGRRFVLCHYPMRDWPNAVRGA
;
A
#
# COMPACT_ATOMS: atom_id res chain seq x y z
N MET A 1 -21.42 -9.49 4.54
CA MET A 1 -20.97 -8.99 3.22
C MET A 1 -19.48 -8.68 3.30
N PRO A 2 -18.68 -8.99 2.26
CA PRO A 2 -17.24 -8.74 2.27
C PRO A 2 -16.91 -7.24 2.20
N VAL A 3 -15.79 -6.84 2.81
CA VAL A 3 -15.22 -5.49 2.74
C VAL A 3 -14.16 -5.47 1.65
N MET A 4 -14.33 -4.59 0.67
CA MET A 4 -13.38 -4.41 -0.42
C MET A 4 -12.37 -3.31 -0.06
N ILE A 5 -11.07 -3.59 -0.21
CA ILE A 5 -10.02 -2.58 -0.06
C ILE A 5 -9.25 -2.51 -1.37
N TYR A 6 -9.11 -1.30 -1.91
CA TYR A 6 -8.42 -1.01 -3.16
C TYR A 6 -7.31 -0.01 -2.95
N GLY A 7 -6.23 -0.13 -3.73
CA GLY A 7 -5.13 0.83 -3.67
C GLY A 7 -5.47 2.16 -4.36
N TRP A 8 -6.07 2.08 -5.55
CA TRP A 8 -6.41 3.27 -6.33
C TRP A 8 -7.91 3.65 -6.21
N PRO A 9 -8.26 4.86 -5.74
CA PRO A 9 -9.59 5.41 -5.93
C PRO A 9 -9.75 5.90 -7.38
N GLY A 10 -10.30 5.07 -8.27
CA GLY A 10 -10.66 5.48 -9.64
C GLY A 10 -11.56 6.72 -9.67
N ARG A 11 -11.60 7.44 -10.81
CA ARG A 11 -12.50 8.59 -11.00
C ARG A 11 -13.97 8.13 -10.92
N GLY A 12 -14.65 8.47 -9.83
CA GLY A 12 -16.09 8.20 -9.65
C GLY A 12 -16.43 6.97 -8.79
N ALA A 13 -15.47 6.38 -8.09
CA ALA A 13 -15.79 5.43 -7.01
C ALA A 13 -16.30 6.20 -5.79
N GLY A 14 -17.56 5.96 -5.41
CA GLY A 14 -18.16 6.54 -4.21
C GLY A 14 -17.29 6.30 -2.98
N ARG A 15 -17.05 7.37 -2.21
CA ARG A 15 -16.30 7.33 -0.95
C ARG A 15 -16.90 6.26 -0.04
N CYS A 16 -16.19 5.14 0.16
CA CYS A 16 -16.40 4.34 1.35
C CYS A 16 -15.92 5.19 2.52
N ARG A 17 -16.87 5.85 3.20
CA ARG A 17 -16.63 6.59 4.43
C ARG A 17 -16.19 5.61 5.52
N PHE A 18 -14.90 5.57 5.77
CA PHE A 18 -14.36 5.27 7.09
C PHE A 18 -13.51 6.49 7.48
N ASN A 19 -13.79 7.05 8.66
CA ASN A 19 -13.36 8.37 9.14
C ASN A 19 -11.89 8.73 8.85
N GLN A 20 -11.64 9.53 7.82
CA GLN A 20 -10.97 10.85 7.83
C GLN A 20 -10.72 11.28 6.38
N GLU A 21 -10.69 12.58 6.16
CA GLU A 21 -10.55 13.19 4.84
C GLU A 21 -9.20 12.81 4.22
N MET A 22 -9.21 12.26 2.99
CA MET A 22 -7.99 11.95 2.25
C MET A 22 -7.25 13.25 1.89
N ASN A 23 -6.23 13.60 2.67
CA ASN A 23 -5.21 14.54 2.23
C ASN A 23 -3.99 13.77 1.72
N CYS A 24 -3.48 14.19 0.56
CA CYS A 24 -2.37 13.55 -0.17
C CYS A 24 -1.01 13.60 0.57
N SER A 25 -1.01 14.16 1.78
CA SER A 25 0.13 14.32 2.69
C SER A 25 0.24 13.22 3.76
N GLU A 26 -0.78 12.39 3.93
CA GLU A 26 -0.83 11.38 4.99
C GLU A 26 -1.03 9.99 4.37
N GLN A 27 0.00 9.13 4.45
CA GLN A 27 -0.16 7.72 4.10
C GLN A 27 -1.13 7.09 5.08
N LEU A 28 -2.29 6.66 4.60
CA LEU A 28 -3.30 6.04 5.43
C LEU A 28 -2.87 4.60 5.75
N ILE A 29 -2.37 4.38 6.96
CA ILE A 29 -2.26 3.06 7.55
C ILE A 29 -3.62 2.75 8.18
N LEU A 30 -4.44 1.93 7.51
CA LEU A 30 -5.73 1.52 8.05
C LEU A 30 -5.53 0.51 9.19
N VAL A 31 -5.87 0.94 10.41
CA VAL A 31 -5.99 0.06 11.59
C VAL A 31 -7.44 -0.37 11.72
N LEU A 32 -7.72 -1.67 11.67
CA LEU A 32 -9.02 -2.19 12.10
C LEU A 32 -9.06 -2.14 13.64
N PRO A 33 -10.01 -1.41 14.26
CA PRO A 33 -9.96 -1.17 15.69
C PRO A 33 -10.45 -2.36 16.51
N GLU A 34 -9.87 -2.43 17.71
CA GLU A 34 -10.28 -3.16 18.93
C GLU A 34 -9.79 -4.60 19.11
N ASP A 35 -8.52 -4.73 19.53
CA ASP A 35 -8.11 -5.74 20.52
C ASP A 35 -7.41 -4.99 21.67
N ILE A 36 -8.08 -4.89 22.82
CA ILE A 36 -7.59 -4.27 24.08
C ILE A 36 -6.47 -5.11 24.74
N ALA A 37 -5.86 -6.04 24.00
CA ALA A 37 -4.64 -6.71 24.40
C ALA A 37 -3.56 -6.47 23.33
N MET A 38 -2.55 -5.68 23.67
CA MET A 38 -1.37 -5.36 22.84
C MET A 38 -0.48 -6.58 22.48
N THR A 39 -1.02 -7.80 22.52
CA THR A 39 -0.29 -9.07 22.38
C THR A 39 -0.61 -9.81 21.07
N LYS A 40 -1.59 -9.37 20.28
CA LYS A 40 -1.89 -9.97 18.97
C LYS A 40 -1.33 -9.14 17.82
N PRO A 41 -0.72 -9.78 16.80
CA PRO A 41 -0.36 -9.13 15.54
C PRO A 41 -1.53 -8.37 14.93
N ARG A 42 -1.33 -7.10 14.60
CA ARG A 42 -2.32 -6.29 13.88
C ARG A 42 -2.18 -6.51 12.37
N ILE A 43 -3.27 -6.24 11.65
CA ILE A 43 -3.27 -6.20 10.19
C ILE A 43 -3.44 -4.76 9.74
N PHE A 44 -2.56 -4.35 8.84
CA PHE A 44 -2.57 -3.04 8.20
C PHE A 44 -2.77 -3.17 6.69
N PHE A 45 -3.39 -2.14 6.11
CA PHE A 45 -3.55 -1.99 4.68
C PHE A 45 -3.02 -0.64 4.25
N THR A 46 -2.28 -0.61 3.14
CA THR A 46 -1.74 0.61 2.52
C THR A 46 -1.48 0.34 1.05
N SER A 47 -1.17 1.35 0.24
CA SER A 47 -0.96 1.21 -1.20
C SER A 47 -0.23 2.43 -1.77
N ASP A 48 0.22 2.33 -3.02
CA ASP A 48 0.69 3.48 -3.82
C ASP A 48 1.77 4.31 -3.10
N THR A 49 2.67 3.65 -2.38
CA THR A 49 3.82 4.29 -1.72
C THR A 49 4.68 4.99 -2.76
N HIS A 50 4.91 4.35 -3.91
CA HIS A 50 5.79 4.85 -4.98
C HIS A 50 7.16 5.28 -4.45
N PHE A 51 7.80 4.44 -3.64
CA PHE A 51 9.15 4.70 -3.13
C PHE A 51 10.12 4.95 -4.28
N GLY A 52 10.98 5.96 -4.13
CA GLY A 52 11.97 6.28 -5.16
C GLY A 52 11.41 6.97 -6.42
N ASP A 53 10.13 7.37 -6.46
CA ASP A 53 9.55 8.05 -7.64
C ASP A 53 9.84 9.57 -7.62
N PRO A 54 10.68 10.11 -8.53
CA PRO A 54 10.93 11.55 -8.63
C PRO A 54 9.68 12.34 -9.05
N ASN A 55 8.80 11.74 -9.83
CA ASN A 55 7.64 12.41 -10.41
C ASN A 55 6.48 12.48 -9.42
N ILE A 56 6.39 11.56 -8.46
CA ILE A 56 5.26 11.50 -7.53
C ILE A 56 5.18 12.74 -6.65
N ILE A 57 6.32 13.33 -6.25
CA ILE A 57 6.39 14.57 -5.47
C ILE A 57 5.61 15.67 -6.19
N ARG A 58 5.89 15.88 -7.48
CA ARG A 58 5.23 16.90 -8.30
C ARG A 58 3.79 16.53 -8.64
N ILE A 59 3.54 15.30 -9.10
CA ILE A 59 2.23 14.86 -9.60
C ILE A 59 1.19 14.83 -8.47
N ARG A 60 1.60 14.35 -7.29
CA ARG A 60 0.73 14.24 -6.10
C ARG A 60 0.87 15.43 -5.14
N LYS A 61 1.74 16.39 -5.46
CA LYS A 61 2.02 17.57 -4.62
C LYS A 61 2.42 17.16 -3.19
N ARG A 62 3.27 16.14 -3.07
CA ARG A 62 3.79 15.75 -1.75
C ARG A 62 4.72 16.86 -1.24
N PRO A 63 4.69 17.19 0.06
CA PRO A 63 5.42 18.32 0.62
C PRO A 63 6.90 17.95 0.91
N PHE A 64 7.63 17.49 -0.09
CA PHE A 64 9.04 17.11 0.03
C PHE A 64 9.85 17.75 -1.09
N ASP A 65 11.08 18.17 -0.77
CA ASP A 65 11.97 18.80 -1.75
C ASP A 65 12.83 17.76 -2.48
N SER A 66 12.94 16.54 -1.93
CA SER A 66 13.71 15.45 -2.53
C SER A 66 13.10 14.06 -2.27
N ILE A 67 13.48 13.10 -3.12
CA ILE A 67 13.12 11.69 -2.97
C ILE A 67 13.68 11.11 -1.67
N ALA A 68 14.94 11.44 -1.34
CA ALA A 68 15.59 10.93 -0.13
C ALA A 68 14.86 11.39 1.15
N GLU A 69 14.41 12.65 1.18
CA GLU A 69 13.60 13.18 2.28
C GLU A 69 12.24 12.49 2.36
N MET A 70 11.54 12.38 1.22
CA MET A 70 10.24 11.71 1.13
C MET A 70 10.32 10.26 1.64
N ASP A 71 11.26 9.48 1.10
CA ASP A 71 11.42 8.06 1.45
C ASP A 71 11.76 7.90 2.93
N ALA A 72 12.66 8.72 3.47
CA ALA A 72 13.03 8.69 4.89
C ALA A 72 11.83 9.01 5.79
N ALA A 73 11.05 10.04 5.46
CA ALA A 73 9.86 10.41 6.21
C ALA A 73 8.78 9.31 6.17
N MET A 74 8.53 8.73 4.99
CA MET A 74 7.58 7.63 4.83
C MET A 74 7.98 6.38 5.62
N ILE A 75 9.28 6.00 5.58
CA ILE A 75 9.81 4.88 6.38
C ILE A 75 9.66 5.16 7.88
N ALA A 76 9.99 6.37 8.34
CA ALA A 76 9.85 6.75 9.75
C ALA A 76 8.38 6.67 10.21
N ASN A 77 7.45 7.19 9.39
CA ASN A 77 6.02 7.13 9.66
C ASN A 77 5.52 5.68 9.74
N TRP A 78 5.91 4.83 8.78
CA TRP A 78 5.58 3.41 8.78
C TRP A 78 6.04 2.74 10.07
N ASN A 79 7.31 2.89 10.42
CA ASN A 79 7.91 2.23 11.58
C ASN A 79 7.42 2.77 12.92
N SER A 80 6.87 3.99 12.97
CA SER A 80 6.23 4.54 14.16
C SER A 80 4.92 3.83 14.53
N VAL A 81 4.27 3.20 13.54
CA VAL A 81 2.95 2.57 13.70
C VAL A 81 3.03 1.05 13.64
N VAL A 82 3.80 0.50 12.69
CA VAL A 82 3.90 -0.93 12.40
C VAL A 82 5.02 -1.56 13.21
N LYS A 83 4.70 -2.62 13.96
CA LYS A 83 5.69 -3.42 14.67
C LYS A 83 6.20 -4.55 13.79
N THR A 84 7.37 -5.09 14.10
CA THR A 84 7.97 -6.22 13.36
C THR A 84 7.11 -7.49 13.35
N THR A 85 6.21 -7.64 14.33
CA THR A 85 5.28 -8.78 14.41
C THR A 85 3.95 -8.55 13.67
N ASP A 86 3.68 -7.32 13.21
CA ASP A 86 2.43 -6.98 12.54
C ASP A 86 2.46 -7.41 11.07
N ARG A 87 1.29 -7.57 10.44
CA ARG A 87 1.17 -7.90 9.01
C ARG A 87 0.72 -6.67 8.23
N VAL A 88 1.33 -6.45 7.07
CA VAL A 88 0.95 -5.35 6.18
C VAL A 88 0.59 -5.90 4.81
N TYR A 89 -0.61 -5.60 4.33
CA TYR A 89 -1.01 -5.83 2.95
C TYR A 89 -0.82 -4.54 2.15
N HIS A 90 0.17 -4.53 1.27
CA HIS A 90 0.43 -3.43 0.35
C HIS A 90 -0.33 -3.64 -0.96
N LEU A 91 -1.25 -2.75 -1.32
CA LEU A 91 -2.14 -2.92 -2.47
C LEU A 91 -1.57 -2.32 -3.76
N GLY A 92 -0.34 -2.71 -4.07
CA GLY A 92 0.34 -2.42 -5.33
C GLY A 92 1.02 -1.05 -5.39
N ASP A 93 1.83 -0.87 -6.43
CA ASP A 93 2.62 0.33 -6.71
C ASP A 93 3.54 0.70 -5.53
N PHE A 94 4.34 -0.28 -5.11
CA PHE A 94 5.18 -0.17 -3.92
C PHE A 94 6.41 0.74 -4.16
N ALA A 95 7.14 0.50 -5.25
CA ALA A 95 8.31 1.29 -5.62
C ALA A 95 8.22 1.72 -7.08
N HIS A 96 8.91 2.81 -7.42
CA HIS A 96 9.02 3.25 -8.81
C HIS A 96 9.66 2.16 -9.67
N ARG A 97 9.15 1.95 -10.88
CA ARG A 97 9.57 0.88 -11.78
C ARG A 97 11.08 0.88 -12.09
N ASP A 98 11.67 2.07 -12.21
CA ASP A 98 13.10 2.22 -12.49
C ASP A 98 13.97 2.25 -11.21
N CYS A 99 13.35 2.07 -10.04
CA CYS A 99 14.04 1.99 -8.77
C CYS A 99 14.38 0.53 -8.45
N PHE A 100 15.66 0.17 -8.61
CA PHE A 100 16.17 -1.18 -8.28
C PHE A 100 16.30 -1.43 -6.77
N ASN A 101 15.97 -0.45 -5.93
CA ASN A 101 16.19 -0.49 -4.49
C ASN A 101 15.00 -1.09 -3.72
N GLY A 102 14.09 -1.81 -4.39
CA GLY A 102 12.91 -2.43 -3.76
C GLY A 102 13.27 -3.27 -2.52
N ALA A 103 14.36 -4.03 -2.59
CA ALA A 103 14.89 -4.80 -1.47
C ALA A 103 15.34 -3.91 -0.30
N GLU A 104 16.06 -2.81 -0.58
CA GLU A 104 16.54 -1.89 0.45
C GLU A 104 15.40 -1.21 1.21
N TYR A 105 14.26 -0.94 0.54
CA TYR A 105 13.08 -0.42 1.22
C TYR A 105 12.47 -1.48 2.13
N LEU A 106 12.32 -2.72 1.66
CA LEU A 106 11.75 -3.81 2.46
C LEU A 106 12.56 -4.07 3.74
N GLU A 107 13.89 -4.03 3.67
CA GLU A 107 14.76 -4.20 4.83
C GLU A 107 14.58 -3.11 5.90
N LYS A 108 14.16 -1.91 5.49
CA LYS A 108 13.96 -0.76 6.39
C LYS A 108 12.54 -0.70 6.99
N LEU A 109 11.58 -1.46 6.46
CA LEU A 109 10.19 -1.41 6.89
C LEU A 109 9.87 -2.52 7.89
N ASN A 110 9.17 -2.15 8.97
CA ASN A 110 8.68 -3.11 9.95
C ASN A 110 7.50 -3.93 9.42
N GLY A 111 7.42 -5.19 9.85
CA GLY A 111 6.26 -6.05 9.67
C GLY A 111 6.46 -7.12 8.61
N GLU A 112 5.56 -8.10 8.59
CA GLU A 112 5.46 -9.12 7.56
C GLU A 112 4.65 -8.54 6.39
N ILE A 113 5.34 -8.17 5.30
CA ILE A 113 4.73 -7.46 4.17
C ILE A 113 4.27 -8.43 3.10
N HIS A 114 2.98 -8.37 2.75
CA HIS A 114 2.35 -9.07 1.65
C HIS A 114 2.00 -8.08 0.55
N LEU A 115 2.41 -8.36 -0.70
CA LEU A 115 2.12 -7.51 -1.85
C LEU A 115 0.91 -8.02 -2.62
N ILE A 116 -0.04 -7.13 -2.87
CA ILE A 116 -1.04 -7.28 -3.94
C ILE A 116 -0.52 -6.55 -5.16
N ILE A 117 -0.16 -7.28 -6.21
CA ILE A 117 0.64 -6.78 -7.34
C ILE A 117 -0.16 -5.70 -8.12
N GLY A 118 0.42 -4.51 -8.23
CA GLY A 118 -0.06 -3.40 -9.06
C GLY A 118 0.54 -3.38 -10.46
N ASN A 119 0.15 -2.42 -11.30
CA ASN A 119 0.66 -2.33 -12.68
C ASN A 119 2.11 -1.86 -12.78
N HIS A 120 2.65 -1.20 -11.75
CA HIS A 120 4.02 -0.70 -11.77
C HIS A 120 5.01 -1.61 -11.02
N ASP A 121 4.58 -2.76 -10.52
CA ASP A 121 5.41 -3.67 -9.71
C ASP A 121 6.16 -4.73 -10.54
N ASP A 122 6.20 -4.65 -11.88
CA ASP A 122 6.81 -5.68 -12.73
C ASP A 122 8.31 -5.88 -12.46
N ILE A 123 9.09 -4.79 -12.42
CA ILE A 123 10.52 -4.83 -12.09
C ILE A 123 10.75 -5.17 -10.61
N LEU A 124 9.88 -4.69 -9.72
CA LEU A 124 9.93 -5.02 -8.30
C LEU A 124 9.75 -6.53 -8.08
N MET A 125 8.84 -7.16 -8.83
CA MET A 125 8.59 -8.60 -8.74
C MET A 125 9.80 -9.42 -9.18
N GLU A 126 10.53 -8.98 -10.20
CA GLU A 126 11.76 -9.64 -10.66
C GLU A 126 12.91 -9.50 -9.64
N THR A 127 13.09 -8.29 -9.10
CA THR A 127 14.25 -7.95 -8.26
C THR A 127 14.09 -8.31 -6.79
N ALA A 128 12.89 -8.09 -6.23
CA ALA A 128 12.62 -8.18 -4.80
C ALA A 128 11.33 -8.94 -4.45
N GLY A 129 10.61 -9.48 -5.44
CA GLY A 129 9.34 -10.17 -5.22
C GLY A 129 9.41 -11.34 -4.23
N HIS A 130 10.56 -12.01 -4.16
CA HIS A 130 10.83 -13.13 -3.25
C HIS A 130 11.04 -12.71 -1.78
N LEU A 131 11.23 -11.42 -1.50
CA LEU A 131 11.40 -10.89 -0.14
C LEU A 131 10.06 -10.62 0.56
N PHE A 132 8.98 -10.48 -0.20
CA PHE A 132 7.64 -10.36 0.36
C PHE A 132 7.18 -11.70 0.93
N ALA A 133 6.44 -11.67 2.03
CA ALA A 133 5.85 -12.86 2.64
C ALA A 133 4.85 -13.55 1.70
N SER A 134 4.18 -12.78 0.83
CA SER A 134 3.45 -13.32 -0.31
C SER A 134 3.21 -12.26 -1.38
N THR A 135 3.13 -12.69 -2.65
CA THR A 135 2.73 -11.84 -3.78
C THR A 135 1.51 -12.45 -4.47
N LYS A 136 0.44 -11.67 -4.66
CA LYS A 136 -0.82 -12.10 -5.31
C LYS A 136 -1.43 -10.96 -6.11
N SER A 137 -2.17 -11.23 -7.18
CA SER A 137 -2.93 -10.17 -7.86
C SER A 137 -4.28 -9.88 -7.19
N LEU A 138 -4.82 -10.85 -6.46
CA LEU A 138 -6.05 -10.74 -5.67
C LEU A 138 -5.93 -11.64 -4.44
N ARG A 139 -6.41 -11.17 -3.29
CA ARG A 139 -6.38 -11.93 -2.03
C ARG A 139 -7.70 -11.80 -1.29
N GLU A 140 -8.26 -12.94 -0.91
CA GLU A 140 -9.31 -13.00 0.10
C GLU A 140 -8.70 -13.26 1.48
N LEU A 141 -9.22 -12.58 2.50
CA LEU A 141 -8.78 -12.69 3.88
C LEU A 141 -10.00 -12.72 4.79
N ASP A 142 -10.11 -13.73 5.64
CA ASP A 142 -11.09 -13.73 6.74
C ASP A 142 -10.39 -13.22 8.01
N TRP A 143 -10.85 -12.09 8.56
CA TRP A 143 -10.31 -11.49 9.77
C TRP A 143 -11.43 -11.00 10.70
N GLN A 144 -11.38 -11.42 11.96
CA GLN A 144 -12.37 -11.07 13.00
C GLN A 144 -13.84 -11.28 12.53
N GLY A 145 -14.11 -12.40 11.85
CA GLY A 145 -15.45 -12.73 11.37
C GLY A 145 -15.92 -11.93 10.15
N ARG A 146 -15.03 -11.14 9.54
CA ARG A 146 -15.31 -10.37 8.31
C ARG A 146 -14.41 -10.86 7.19
N ARG A 147 -14.99 -11.01 6.00
CA ARG A 147 -14.23 -11.29 4.78
C ARG A 147 -13.77 -10.00 4.14
N PHE A 148 -12.51 -9.94 3.76
CA PHE A 148 -11.88 -8.87 3.02
C PHE A 148 -11.43 -9.41 1.66
N VAL A 149 -11.58 -8.59 0.62
CA VAL A 149 -10.99 -8.88 -0.68
C VAL A 149 -10.10 -7.71 -1.06
N LEU A 150 -8.86 -8.04 -1.35
CA LEU A 150 -7.77 -7.12 -1.60
C LEU A 150 -7.41 -7.20 -3.07
N CYS A 151 -7.41 -6.05 -3.73
CA CYS A 151 -7.09 -5.91 -5.15
C CYS A 151 -6.46 -4.54 -5.36
N HIS A 152 -5.42 -4.44 -6.19
CA HIS A 152 -4.84 -3.14 -6.54
C HIS A 152 -5.87 -2.26 -7.27
N TYR A 153 -6.51 -2.82 -8.31
CA TYR A 153 -7.54 -2.12 -9.07
C TYR A 153 -8.88 -2.09 -8.33
N PRO A 154 -9.58 -0.95 -8.30
CA PRO A 154 -10.98 -0.93 -7.91
C PRO A 154 -11.78 -1.78 -8.90
N MET A 155 -12.70 -2.62 -8.43
CA MET A 155 -13.51 -3.51 -9.30
C MET A 155 -14.44 -2.77 -10.30
N ARG A 156 -14.40 -1.44 -10.35
CA ARG A 156 -15.07 -0.61 -11.35
C ARG A 156 -14.14 -0.15 -12.48
N ASP A 157 -12.83 -0.35 -12.33
CA ASP A 157 -11.84 -0.04 -13.35
C ASP A 157 -11.36 -1.31 -14.06
N TRP A 158 -11.01 -1.17 -15.34
CA TRP A 158 -10.53 -2.24 -16.22
C TRP A 158 -9.25 -1.79 -16.93
N PRO A 159 -8.41 -2.74 -17.41
CA PRO A 159 -7.13 -2.39 -18.05
C PRO A 159 -7.32 -1.41 -19.21
N ASN A 160 -6.59 -0.28 -19.19
CA ASN A 160 -6.71 0.86 -20.13
C ASN A 160 -7.88 1.83 -19.93
N ALA A 161 -8.69 1.72 -18.88
CA ALA A 161 -9.79 2.66 -18.62
C ALA A 161 -9.35 4.15 -18.54
N VAL A 162 -8.08 4.41 -18.22
CA VAL A 162 -7.48 5.76 -18.12
C VAL A 162 -6.80 6.25 -19.39
N ARG A 163 -6.53 5.38 -20.37
CA ARG A 163 -5.75 5.75 -21.57
C ARG A 163 -6.57 6.42 -22.68
N GLY A 164 -7.91 6.47 -22.55
CA GLY A 164 -8.77 6.94 -23.65
C GLY A 164 -8.72 5.97 -24.83
N ALA A 165 -9.80 5.93 -25.62
CA ALA A 165 -9.81 5.19 -26.89
C ALA A 165 -8.89 5.87 -27.92
#